data_AF-A0A1V5VAI0-F1
#
_entry.id   AF-A0A1V5VAI0-F1
#
_cell.length_a   1.000
_cell.length_b   1.000
_cell.length_c   1.000
_cell.angle_alpha   90.00
_cell.angle_beta   90.00
_cell.angle_gamma   90.00
#
_symmetry.space_group_name_H-M   'P 1'
#
loop_
_entity.id
_entity.type
_entity.pdbx_description
1 polymer ?
#
loop_
_entity_poly.entity_id
_entity_poly.type
_entity_poly.pdbx_seq_one_letter_code
_entity_poly.pdbx_strand_id
1 'polypeptide(L)'
;MRKVITATLAALALAVARCPVSAQESSDWASMSNYLHQLGISREDADKVKDAIDNRAFPTVDKVEISPAYPRENEPVTVSAVIEKARKRETAEVWEAFINYTADGGASFSRIRMERTSSSGDVWKGVIPGQPSGTEIMFGIHAVNAFDEAYVENFCAVEVVVGAMSKEADCRADTLDCPALRPSGCLFPMSIPHERLDGAAFEYSGTPESLYIKSTRVGFTQERVLITINTQGKVSPGRLSPTAANIYVAGWLNPDISSGDTGIESILRQGAVVIYAPLNIAVKCGLYYFHGSEIVADNKSAVCAPDENRLVISVDRKAFKDNPSRTLEFMFMTFMMTQINPADIDLTDISLITRVAYRKRGYTVQ
;
A
#
# COMPACT_ATOMS: atom_id res chain seq x y z
N MET A 1 -34.90 19.65 -10.24
CA MET A 1 -33.51 19.50 -9.78
C MET A 1 -33.13 18.09 -9.28
N ARG A 2 -34.03 17.29 -8.68
CA ARG A 2 -33.73 15.89 -8.26
C ARG A 2 -33.46 14.88 -9.40
N LYS A 3 -33.87 15.15 -10.65
CA LYS A 3 -33.75 14.19 -11.77
C LYS A 3 -32.46 14.31 -12.59
N VAL A 4 -31.71 15.41 -12.47
CA VAL A 4 -30.42 15.62 -13.18
C VAL A 4 -29.26 14.94 -12.42
N ILE A 5 -29.41 14.73 -11.11
CA ILE A 5 -28.38 14.13 -10.24
C ILE A 5 -28.25 12.60 -10.46
N THR A 6 -29.33 11.94 -10.89
CA THR A 6 -29.35 10.49 -11.18
C THR A 6 -28.73 10.10 -12.53
N ALA A 7 -28.59 11.02 -13.48
CA ALA A 7 -28.09 10.70 -14.82
C ALA A 7 -26.56 10.75 -14.92
N THR A 8 -25.90 11.59 -14.12
CA THR A 8 -24.46 11.88 -14.28
C THR A 8 -23.58 10.96 -13.43
N LEU A 9 -24.07 10.47 -12.29
CA LEU A 9 -23.35 9.48 -11.47
C LEU A 9 -23.46 8.06 -12.01
N ALA A 10 -24.46 7.82 -12.86
CA ALA A 10 -24.51 6.63 -13.68
C ALA A 10 -23.45 6.67 -14.80
N ALA A 11 -22.90 7.82 -15.21
CA ALA A 11 -21.91 7.89 -16.29
C ALA A 11 -20.52 7.36 -15.88
N LEU A 12 -20.08 7.50 -14.62
CA LEU A 12 -18.83 6.85 -14.16
C LEU A 12 -19.00 5.33 -13.99
N ALA A 13 -20.20 4.83 -13.71
CA ALA A 13 -20.49 3.40 -13.63
C ALA A 13 -20.90 2.78 -15.00
N LEU A 14 -21.45 3.58 -15.91
CA LEU A 14 -21.92 3.17 -17.25
C LEU A 14 -20.90 3.43 -18.35
N ALA A 15 -19.95 4.36 -18.21
CA ALA A 15 -18.81 4.46 -19.13
C ALA A 15 -17.96 3.18 -19.07
N VAL A 16 -17.94 2.51 -17.92
CA VAL A 16 -17.32 1.18 -17.74
C VAL A 16 -18.23 0.06 -18.28
N ALA A 17 -19.57 0.21 -18.26
CA ALA A 17 -20.52 -0.86 -18.58
C ALA A 17 -21.20 -0.78 -19.96
N ARG A 18 -20.96 0.25 -20.79
CA ARG A 18 -21.68 0.45 -22.08
C ARG A 18 -20.83 0.84 -23.29
N CYS A 19 -19.51 0.79 -23.23
CA CYS A 19 -18.73 0.80 -24.47
C CYS A 19 -18.73 -0.60 -25.09
N PRO A 20 -19.32 -0.84 -26.27
CA PRO A 20 -19.04 -2.05 -27.02
C PRO A 20 -17.58 -1.97 -27.46
N VAL A 21 -16.70 -2.58 -26.68
CA VAL A 21 -15.30 -2.77 -27.03
C VAL A 21 -15.29 -3.76 -28.20
N SER A 22 -15.25 -3.27 -29.44
CA SER A 22 -14.70 -4.06 -30.52
C SER A 22 -13.20 -4.18 -30.26
N ALA A 23 -12.84 -5.11 -29.38
CA ALA A 23 -11.50 -5.36 -28.91
C ALA A 23 -10.67 -5.93 -30.06
N GLN A 24 -9.87 -5.08 -30.68
CA GLN A 24 -8.66 -5.55 -31.34
C GLN A 24 -7.66 -5.84 -30.22
N GLU A 25 -7.19 -7.10 -30.13
CA GLU A 25 -6.23 -7.61 -29.13
C GLU A 25 -4.84 -6.95 -29.29
N SER A 26 -4.74 -5.65 -29.09
CA SER A 26 -3.45 -5.01 -28.87
C SER A 26 -3.30 -4.82 -27.36
N SER A 27 -2.39 -5.59 -26.75
CA SER A 27 -1.83 -5.36 -25.41
C SER A 27 -0.97 -4.09 -25.35
N ASP A 28 -1.40 -3.05 -26.07
CA ASP A 28 -0.62 -1.86 -26.34
C ASP A 28 -1.07 -0.75 -25.39
N TRP A 29 -0.10 -0.17 -24.66
CA TRP A 29 -0.31 0.92 -23.69
C TRP A 29 -1.15 2.07 -24.28
N ALA A 30 -1.07 2.29 -25.59
CA ALA A 30 -1.87 3.28 -26.29
C ALA A 30 -3.39 3.09 -26.08
N SER A 31 -3.88 1.85 -26.03
CA SER A 31 -5.29 1.54 -25.79
C SER A 31 -5.73 1.91 -24.38
N MET A 32 -4.92 1.56 -23.37
CA MET A 32 -5.19 1.90 -21.98
C MET A 32 -5.03 3.39 -21.70
N SER A 33 -4.01 4.04 -22.26
CA SER A 33 -3.86 5.50 -22.16
C SER A 33 -5.10 6.22 -22.70
N ASN A 34 -5.68 5.72 -23.80
CA ASN A 34 -6.95 6.24 -24.31
C ASN A 34 -8.13 5.93 -23.36
N TYR A 35 -8.16 4.78 -22.70
CA TYR A 35 -9.19 4.45 -21.71
C TYR A 35 -9.09 5.30 -20.44
N LEU A 36 -7.89 5.48 -19.88
CA LEU A 36 -7.65 6.35 -18.73
C LEU A 36 -7.95 7.81 -19.06
N HIS A 37 -7.64 8.24 -20.29
CA HIS A 37 -8.05 9.54 -20.80
C HIS A 37 -9.58 9.65 -20.96
N GLN A 38 -10.29 8.57 -21.30
CA GLN A 38 -11.77 8.55 -21.26
C GLN A 38 -12.30 8.64 -19.83
N LEU A 39 -11.52 8.17 -18.84
CA LEU A 39 -11.74 8.39 -17.41
C LEU A 39 -11.18 9.73 -16.92
N GLY A 40 -10.70 10.59 -17.84
CA GLY A 40 -10.19 11.94 -17.57
C GLY A 40 -8.89 12.05 -16.82
N ILE A 41 -8.15 10.96 -16.69
CA ILE A 41 -6.77 11.02 -16.22
C ILE A 41 -5.93 11.55 -17.38
N SER A 42 -5.18 12.62 -17.11
CA SER A 42 -4.26 13.19 -18.11
C SER A 42 -3.26 12.13 -18.58
N ARG A 43 -2.79 12.23 -19.83
CA ARG A 43 -1.75 11.31 -20.34
C ARG A 43 -0.49 11.35 -19.49
N GLU A 44 -0.12 12.53 -19.02
CA GLU A 44 1.02 12.74 -18.14
C GLU A 44 0.86 11.94 -16.84
N ASP A 45 -0.31 12.02 -16.20
CA ASP A 45 -0.55 11.30 -14.95
C ASP A 45 -0.67 9.79 -15.16
N ALA A 46 -1.25 9.36 -16.28
CA ALA A 46 -1.26 7.94 -16.66
C ALA A 46 0.17 7.41 -16.85
N ASP A 47 1.04 8.19 -17.48
CA ASP A 47 2.46 7.82 -17.67
C ASP A 47 3.22 7.81 -16.33
N LYS A 48 2.94 8.73 -15.40
CA LYS A 48 3.49 8.67 -14.02
C LYS A 48 3.10 7.39 -13.30
N VAL A 49 1.83 7.00 -13.36
CA VAL A 49 1.34 5.76 -12.75
C VAL A 49 2.00 4.54 -13.40
N LYS A 50 2.10 4.53 -14.72
CA LYS A 50 2.80 3.46 -15.45
C LYS A 50 4.26 3.36 -15.06
N ASP A 51 4.97 4.48 -15.01
CA ASP A 51 6.38 4.52 -14.62
C ASP A 51 6.58 3.95 -13.22
N ALA A 52 5.77 4.37 -12.25
CA ALA A 52 5.78 3.85 -10.89
C ALA A 52 5.58 2.32 -10.84
N ILE A 53 4.69 1.79 -11.68
CA ILE A 53 4.40 0.34 -11.74
C ILE A 53 5.52 -0.42 -12.42
N ASP A 54 5.95 0.00 -13.60
CA ASP A 54 6.83 -0.81 -14.45
C ASP A 54 8.27 -0.80 -13.94
N ASN A 55 8.70 0.35 -13.40
CA ASN A 55 10.05 0.59 -12.91
C ASN A 55 10.22 0.31 -11.42
N ARG A 56 9.22 -0.34 -10.81
CA ARG A 56 9.27 -0.72 -9.40
C ARG A 56 10.48 -1.60 -9.06
N ALA A 57 11.15 -1.30 -7.96
CA ALA A 57 12.45 -1.86 -7.61
C ALA A 57 12.63 -2.09 -6.09
N PHE A 58 11.57 -2.53 -5.40
CA PHE A 58 11.62 -2.88 -3.97
C PHE A 58 12.71 -3.93 -3.61
N PRO A 59 13.26 -3.90 -2.39
CA PRO A 59 14.17 -4.94 -1.91
C PRO A 59 13.55 -6.34 -1.90
N THR A 60 14.40 -7.37 -1.94
CA THR A 60 14.02 -8.77 -1.70
C THR A 60 14.71 -9.29 -0.46
N VAL A 61 13.99 -10.05 0.37
CA VAL A 61 14.49 -10.61 1.63
C VAL A 61 14.45 -12.13 1.55
N ASP A 62 15.60 -12.75 1.75
CA ASP A 62 15.82 -14.19 1.71
C ASP A 62 16.72 -14.65 2.87
N LYS A 63 16.80 -15.98 3.08
CA LYS A 63 17.72 -16.62 4.04
C LYS A 63 17.73 -15.96 5.43
N VAL A 64 16.53 -15.77 6.00
CA VAL A 64 16.38 -15.22 7.34
C VAL A 64 16.71 -16.29 8.38
N GLU A 65 17.69 -16.03 9.22
CA GLU A 65 18.20 -16.95 10.25
C GLU A 65 18.30 -16.23 11.61
N ILE A 66 18.19 -17.01 12.69
CA ILE A 66 18.37 -16.51 14.06
C ILE A 66 19.51 -17.26 14.76
N SER A 67 20.23 -16.56 15.63
CA SER A 67 21.28 -17.14 16.47
C SER A 67 21.29 -16.49 17.86
N PRO A 68 21.22 -17.27 18.95
CA PRO A 68 21.07 -18.74 18.97
C PRO A 68 19.69 -19.18 18.45
N ALA A 69 19.59 -20.43 17.99
CA ALA A 69 18.31 -21.02 17.57
C ALA A 69 17.36 -21.28 18.75
N TYR A 70 17.92 -21.42 19.96
CA TYR A 70 17.21 -21.67 21.22
C TYR A 70 17.75 -20.73 22.30
N PRO A 71 17.34 -19.45 22.28
CA PRO A 71 17.81 -18.47 23.25
C PRO A 71 17.35 -18.83 24.65
N ARG A 72 18.26 -18.71 25.61
CA ARG A 72 17.94 -18.79 27.04
C ARG A 72 17.40 -17.45 27.54
N GLU A 73 16.83 -17.46 28.73
CA GLU A 73 16.47 -16.24 29.44
C GLU A 73 17.58 -15.17 29.39
N ASN A 74 17.19 -13.95 29.01
CA ASN A 74 18.04 -12.78 28.84
C ASN A 74 19.19 -12.92 27.81
N GLU A 75 19.21 -13.99 27.01
CA GLU A 75 20.16 -14.15 25.92
C GLU A 75 19.69 -13.36 24.67
N PRO A 76 20.49 -12.43 24.14
CA PRO A 76 20.11 -11.69 22.94
C PRO A 76 20.11 -12.59 21.70
N VAL A 77 19.23 -12.28 20.74
CA VAL A 77 19.12 -13.02 19.48
C VAL A 77 19.56 -12.16 18.31
N THR A 78 20.58 -12.63 17.59
CA THR A 78 20.97 -12.04 16.31
C THR A 78 20.07 -12.58 15.21
N VAL A 79 19.36 -11.70 14.52
CA VAL A 79 18.64 -12.00 13.28
C VAL A 79 19.55 -11.61 12.12
N SER A 80 19.79 -12.53 11.20
CA SER A 80 20.53 -12.30 9.95
C SER A 80 19.61 -12.53 8.76
N ALA A 81 19.75 -11.74 7.70
CA ALA A 81 19.02 -11.94 6.46
C ALA A 81 19.86 -11.52 5.25
N VAL A 82 19.58 -12.14 4.10
CA VAL A 82 20.08 -11.65 2.81
C VAL A 82 19.03 -10.70 2.25
N ILE A 83 19.40 -9.43 2.10
CA ILE A 83 18.53 -8.38 1.56
C ILE A 83 19.19 -7.79 0.33
N GLU A 84 18.64 -8.11 -0.83
CA GLU A 84 19.16 -7.74 -2.15
C GLU A 84 18.34 -6.59 -2.74
N LYS A 85 19.01 -5.76 -3.56
CA LYS A 85 18.32 -4.77 -4.40
C LYS A 85 17.53 -5.44 -5.52
N ALA A 86 16.48 -4.78 -6.01
CA ALA A 86 15.78 -5.27 -7.19
C ALA A 86 16.70 -5.28 -8.41
N ARG A 87 16.67 -6.38 -9.15
CA ARG A 87 17.46 -6.56 -10.38
C ARG A 87 17.12 -5.57 -11.49
N LYS A 88 15.91 -5.00 -11.49
CA LYS A 88 15.43 -4.12 -12.56
C LYS A 88 16.11 -2.75 -12.58
N ARG A 89 16.64 -2.28 -11.44
CA ARG A 89 17.18 -0.93 -11.30
C ARG A 89 18.47 -0.97 -10.51
N GLU A 90 19.60 -0.93 -11.20
CA GLU A 90 20.92 -1.07 -10.57
C GLU A 90 21.20 -0.03 -9.48
N THR A 91 20.57 1.15 -9.57
CA THR A 91 20.69 2.24 -8.61
C THR A 91 19.78 2.10 -7.38
N ALA A 92 18.91 1.10 -7.33
CA ALA A 92 17.96 0.86 -6.23
C ALA A 92 18.62 0.11 -5.05
N GLU A 93 19.78 0.58 -4.60
CA GLU A 93 20.48 0.01 -3.44
C GLU A 93 19.57 -0.04 -2.22
N VAL A 94 19.72 -1.11 -1.43
CA VAL A 94 19.04 -1.21 -0.13
C VAL A 94 19.66 -0.17 0.80
N TRP A 95 18.82 0.78 1.22
CA TRP A 95 19.25 1.93 2.00
C TRP A 95 19.17 1.62 3.50
N GLU A 96 18.08 1.02 3.95
CA GLU A 96 17.87 0.66 5.35
C GLU A 96 17.10 -0.65 5.48
N ALA A 97 17.38 -1.36 6.57
CA ALA A 97 16.60 -2.51 6.97
C ALA A 97 16.36 -2.50 8.47
N PHE A 98 15.22 -3.05 8.87
CA PHE A 98 14.76 -3.05 10.24
C PHE A 98 14.08 -4.37 10.58
N ILE A 99 14.20 -4.78 11.84
CA ILE A 99 13.41 -5.85 12.44
C ILE A 99 12.29 -5.19 13.22
N ASN A 100 11.05 -5.47 12.87
CA ASN A 100 9.91 -5.21 13.74
C ASN A 100 9.63 -6.48 14.52
N TYR A 101 9.46 -6.40 15.84
CA TYR A 101 9.16 -7.55 16.68
C TYR A 101 8.19 -7.20 17.81
N THR A 102 7.52 -8.22 18.33
CA THR A 102 6.61 -8.15 19.47
C THR A 102 6.88 -9.33 20.41
N ALA A 103 6.72 -9.08 21.71
CA ALA A 103 6.83 -10.05 22.80
C ALA A 103 5.48 -10.33 23.48
N ASP A 104 4.39 -9.70 22.99
CA ASP A 104 3.07 -9.67 23.63
C ASP A 104 1.95 -9.98 22.63
N GLY A 105 2.23 -10.79 21.61
CA GLY A 105 1.24 -11.21 20.62
C GLY A 105 0.80 -10.11 19.65
N GLY A 106 1.56 -9.01 19.54
CA GLY A 106 1.25 -7.88 18.66
C GLY A 106 0.44 -6.77 19.34
N ALA A 107 0.37 -6.74 20.67
CA ALA A 107 -0.18 -5.60 21.39
C ALA A 107 0.77 -4.39 21.33
N SER A 108 2.08 -4.63 21.41
CA SER A 108 3.13 -3.62 21.24
C SER A 108 4.25 -4.12 20.34
N PHE A 109 4.96 -3.16 19.73
CA PHE A 109 6.04 -3.44 18.80
C PHE A 109 7.29 -2.62 19.12
N SER A 110 8.42 -3.29 18.95
CA SER A 110 9.75 -2.71 18.97
C SER A 110 10.38 -2.81 17.59
N ARG A 111 11.24 -1.83 17.26
CA ARG A 111 11.91 -1.74 15.96
C ARG A 111 13.42 -1.63 16.17
N ILE A 112 14.18 -2.43 15.43
CA ILE A 112 15.64 -2.50 15.53
C ILE A 112 16.21 -2.24 14.15
N ARG A 113 17.18 -1.34 14.04
CA ARG A 113 17.93 -1.14 12.80
C ARG A 113 18.86 -2.33 12.56
N MET A 114 18.89 -2.82 11.33
CA MET A 114 19.85 -3.82 10.89
C MET A 114 21.07 -3.12 10.26
N GLU A 115 22.24 -3.70 10.46
CA GLU A 115 23.51 -3.23 9.90
C GLU A 115 24.00 -4.18 8.81
N ARG A 116 24.59 -3.61 7.76
CA ARG A 116 25.19 -4.34 6.62
C ARG A 116 26.51 -4.95 7.09
N THR A 117 26.70 -6.26 6.92
CA THR A 117 27.83 -6.99 7.54
C THR A 117 28.90 -7.50 6.59
N SER A 118 28.61 -7.61 5.29
CA SER A 118 29.60 -8.05 4.30
C SER A 118 29.95 -6.92 3.32
N SER A 119 31.18 -6.96 2.81
CA SER A 119 31.64 -6.09 1.71
C SER A 119 30.95 -6.41 0.38
N SER A 120 30.41 -7.63 0.22
CA SER A 120 29.50 -7.99 -0.88
C SER A 120 28.11 -7.35 -0.73
N GLY A 121 27.82 -6.74 0.41
CA GLY A 121 26.64 -5.93 0.65
C GLY A 121 25.43 -6.68 1.20
N ASP A 122 25.08 -7.87 0.75
CA ASP A 122 23.67 -8.26 0.92
C ASP A 122 23.30 -8.90 2.26
N VAL A 123 24.24 -9.11 3.19
CA VAL A 123 23.91 -9.68 4.51
C VAL A 123 23.70 -8.60 5.56
N TRP A 124 22.49 -8.56 6.12
CA TRP A 124 22.06 -7.62 7.15
C TRP A 124 21.88 -8.32 8.48
N LYS A 125 22.26 -7.67 9.59
CA LYS A 125 22.08 -8.19 10.95
C LYS A 125 21.49 -7.18 11.90
N GLY A 126 20.55 -7.62 12.73
CA GLY A 126 20.09 -6.87 13.90
C GLY A 126 20.01 -7.77 15.12
N VAL A 127 20.04 -7.20 16.31
CA VAL A 127 20.07 -7.95 17.57
C VAL A 127 18.84 -7.61 18.41
N ILE A 128 17.93 -8.58 18.58
CA ILE A 128 16.81 -8.49 19.50
C ILE A 128 17.35 -8.67 20.94
N PRO A 129 17.11 -7.71 21.86
CA PRO A 129 17.53 -7.85 23.25
C PRO A 129 16.93 -9.09 23.91
N GLY A 130 17.68 -9.68 24.85
CA GLY A 130 17.22 -10.85 25.61
C GLY A 130 15.91 -10.58 26.35
N GLN A 131 15.10 -11.64 26.50
CA GLN A 131 13.77 -11.58 27.09
C GLN A 131 13.64 -12.62 28.22
N PRO A 132 12.63 -12.51 29.10
CA PRO A 132 12.36 -13.52 30.12
C PRO A 132 12.07 -14.91 29.52
N SER A 133 12.34 -15.98 30.28
CA SER A 133 11.97 -17.35 29.89
C SER A 133 10.46 -17.46 29.60
N GLY A 134 10.11 -18.26 28.60
CA GLY A 134 8.73 -18.46 28.15
C GLY A 134 8.17 -17.37 27.23
N THR A 135 8.91 -16.28 27.00
CA THR A 135 8.46 -15.21 26.09
C THR A 135 8.41 -15.73 24.65
N GLU A 136 7.25 -15.59 23.99
CA GLU A 136 7.09 -15.83 22.56
C GLU A 136 7.42 -14.54 21.80
N ILE A 137 8.46 -14.58 20.97
CA ILE A 137 8.84 -13.47 20.10
C ILE A 137 8.35 -13.76 18.70
N MET A 138 7.60 -12.82 18.12
CA MET A 138 7.30 -12.80 16.69
C MET A 138 8.02 -11.62 16.04
N PHE A 139 8.55 -11.82 14.84
CA PHE A 139 9.27 -10.75 14.15
C PHE A 139 9.14 -10.85 12.63
N GLY A 140 9.52 -9.76 11.96
CA GLY A 140 9.62 -9.69 10.51
C GLY A 140 10.47 -8.51 10.06
N ILE A 141 10.90 -8.58 8.82
CA ILE A 141 11.84 -7.62 8.23
C ILE A 141 11.09 -6.53 7.47
N HIS A 142 11.53 -5.29 7.64
CA HIS A 142 11.15 -4.15 6.82
C HIS A 142 12.42 -3.57 6.18
N ALA A 143 12.53 -3.65 4.85
CA ALA A 143 13.65 -3.13 4.10
C ALA A 143 13.19 -2.07 3.10
N VAL A 144 14.00 -1.05 2.89
CA VAL A 144 13.68 0.06 2.00
C VAL A 144 14.90 0.42 1.15
N ASN A 145 14.68 0.69 -0.13
CA ASN A 145 15.73 1.12 -1.04
C ASN A 145 15.91 2.65 -1.05
N ALA A 146 16.88 3.13 -1.84
CA ALA A 146 17.17 4.55 -1.99
C ALA A 146 16.08 5.38 -2.71
N PHE A 147 15.03 4.72 -3.21
CA PHE A 147 13.85 5.34 -3.83
C PHE A 147 12.61 5.24 -2.93
N ASP A 148 12.80 4.89 -1.66
CA ASP A 148 11.74 4.69 -0.65
C ASP A 148 10.71 3.58 -0.96
N GLU A 149 11.01 2.71 -1.92
CA GLU A 149 10.21 1.51 -2.18
C GLU A 149 10.53 0.45 -1.13
N ALA A 150 9.48 -0.13 -0.56
CA ALA A 150 9.60 -0.95 0.63
C ALA A 150 9.27 -2.43 0.39
N TYR A 151 9.94 -3.28 1.15
CA TYR A 151 9.56 -4.66 1.42
C TYR A 151 9.17 -4.78 2.90
N VAL A 152 8.00 -5.37 3.18
CA VAL A 152 7.44 -5.47 4.53
C VAL A 152 6.97 -6.90 4.79
N GLU A 153 7.52 -7.56 5.81
CA GLU A 153 6.93 -8.79 6.35
C GLU A 153 5.84 -8.45 7.37
N ASN A 154 4.61 -8.84 7.07
CA ASN A 154 3.52 -8.86 8.03
C ASN A 154 3.46 -10.26 8.67
N PHE A 155 3.59 -10.33 9.99
CA PHE A 155 3.80 -11.60 10.69
C PHE A 155 2.77 -11.89 11.79
N CYS A 156 1.76 -11.04 11.96
CA CYS A 156 0.67 -11.26 12.90
C CYS A 156 -0.69 -10.94 12.30
N ALA A 157 -1.72 -11.63 12.78
CA ALA A 157 -3.08 -11.43 12.31
C ALA A 157 -3.76 -10.31 13.09
N VAL A 158 -4.58 -9.51 12.42
CA VAL A 158 -5.38 -8.50 13.11
C VAL A 158 -6.62 -9.16 13.70
N GLU A 159 -6.78 -9.11 15.02
CA GLU A 159 -7.92 -9.73 15.72
C GLU A 159 -9.13 -8.81 15.85
N VAL A 160 -8.91 -7.50 16.00
CA VAL A 160 -9.98 -6.50 16.09
C VAL A 160 -9.60 -5.28 15.28
N VAL A 161 -10.42 -4.95 14.29
CA VAL A 161 -10.38 -3.65 13.63
C VAL A 161 -11.72 -2.97 13.81
N VAL A 162 -11.64 -1.65 13.90
CA VAL A 162 -12.71 -0.66 14.06
C VAL A 162 -12.91 -0.25 15.53
N GLY A 163 -12.40 0.94 15.88
CA GLY A 163 -12.86 1.67 17.06
C GLY A 163 -11.90 2.70 17.64
N ALA A 164 -10.63 2.36 17.84
CA ALA A 164 -9.75 3.22 18.64
C ALA A 164 -8.25 2.97 18.43
N MET A 165 -7.74 3.05 17.20
CA MET A 165 -6.29 3.33 17.10
C MET A 165 -6.12 4.81 17.43
N SER A 166 -5.25 5.11 18.39
CA SER A 166 -4.94 6.49 18.79
C SER A 166 -4.47 7.30 17.59
N LYS A 167 -4.73 8.61 17.63
CA LYS A 167 -4.16 9.55 16.65
C LYS A 167 -2.66 9.30 16.55
N GLU A 168 -2.18 9.03 15.34
CA GLU A 168 -0.77 8.80 15.09
C GLU A 168 -0.01 10.09 15.45
N ALA A 169 1.05 9.97 16.24
CA ALA A 169 1.87 11.11 16.59
C ALA A 169 2.63 11.55 15.32
N ASP A 170 2.56 12.85 15.00
CA ASP A 170 3.42 13.42 13.97
C ASP A 170 4.86 13.35 14.45
N CYS A 171 5.67 12.49 13.84
CA CYS A 171 7.09 12.44 14.08
C CYS A 171 7.81 13.26 13.03
N ARG A 172 8.92 13.90 13.43
CA ARG A 172 9.96 14.26 12.46
C ARG A 172 10.65 12.98 11.98
N ALA A 173 10.83 12.85 10.67
CA ALA A 173 11.34 11.65 10.01
C ALA A 173 12.77 11.22 10.41
N ASP A 174 13.50 12.03 11.17
CA ASP A 174 14.89 11.78 11.57
C ASP A 174 15.06 10.86 12.79
N THR A 175 13.97 10.53 13.50
CA THR A 175 14.04 9.70 14.71
C THR A 175 13.68 8.25 14.42
N LEU A 176 14.64 7.35 14.65
CA LEU A 176 14.45 5.88 14.60
C LEU A 176 13.30 5.39 15.50
N ASP A 177 12.95 6.22 16.50
CA ASP A 177 11.90 5.98 17.49
C ASP A 177 10.51 6.49 17.09
N CYS A 178 10.32 6.93 15.85
CA CYS A 178 9.00 7.38 15.41
C CYS A 178 7.94 6.27 15.55
N PRO A 179 6.86 6.48 16.33
CA PRO A 179 5.78 5.50 16.43
C PRO A 179 5.06 5.21 15.09
N ALA A 180 5.04 6.17 14.16
CA ALA A 180 4.43 5.97 12.84
C ALA A 180 5.19 4.94 11.99
N LEU A 181 6.48 4.74 12.27
CA LEU A 181 7.30 3.71 11.65
C LEU A 181 7.09 2.32 12.26
N ARG A 182 6.35 2.18 13.37
CA ARG A 182 6.08 0.88 14.00
C ARG A 182 4.71 0.37 13.62
N PRO A 183 4.48 -0.96 13.60
CA PRO A 183 3.14 -1.50 13.50
C PRO A 183 2.26 -0.97 14.64
N SER A 184 1.00 -0.69 14.33
CA SER A 184 -0.01 -0.22 15.28
C SER A 184 -1.02 -1.35 15.42
N GLY A 185 -0.86 -2.14 16.49
CA GLY A 185 -1.31 -3.52 16.47
C GLY A 185 -0.70 -4.27 15.26
N CYS A 186 -1.44 -5.17 14.65
CA CYS A 186 -1.00 -5.93 13.47
C CYS A 186 -1.17 -5.19 12.12
N LEU A 187 -1.25 -3.84 12.14
CA LEU A 187 -1.24 -3.00 10.94
C LEU A 187 0.16 -2.45 10.70
N PHE A 188 0.84 -3.05 9.72
CA PHE A 188 2.24 -2.77 9.39
C PHE A 188 2.36 -1.59 8.43
N PRO A 189 3.28 -0.64 8.67
CA PRO A 189 3.49 0.49 7.77
C PRO A 189 4.02 0.00 6.43
N MET A 190 3.43 0.53 5.35
CA MET A 190 3.83 0.29 3.97
C MET A 190 4.58 1.47 3.36
N SER A 191 4.49 2.66 3.94
CA SER A 191 5.23 3.83 3.47
C SER A 191 6.20 4.33 4.53
N ILE A 192 7.30 4.95 4.10
CA ILE A 192 8.10 5.81 4.95
C ILE A 192 7.41 7.19 4.97
N PRO A 193 7.42 7.92 6.10
CA PRO A 193 7.01 9.33 6.14
C PRO A 193 7.73 10.15 5.07
N HIS A 194 6.96 10.86 4.26
CA HIS A 194 7.41 11.61 3.08
C HIS A 194 8.40 12.75 3.41
N GLU A 195 8.46 13.18 4.67
CA GLU A 195 9.37 14.24 5.16
C GLU A 195 10.87 13.93 4.93
N ARG A 196 11.24 12.69 4.57
CA ARG A 196 12.61 12.33 4.21
C ARG A 196 13.03 12.86 2.83
N LEU A 197 12.11 12.89 1.88
CA LEU A 197 12.34 13.39 0.52
C LEU A 197 12.11 14.90 0.44
N ASP A 198 11.24 15.38 1.31
CA ASP A 198 10.80 16.76 1.35
C ASP A 198 11.73 17.54 2.27
N GLY A 199 12.87 17.96 1.73
CA GLY A 199 13.48 19.20 2.21
C GLY A 199 12.40 20.31 2.26
N ALA A 200 12.65 21.42 2.97
CA ALA A 200 11.70 22.53 3.19
C ALA A 200 11.03 23.15 1.92
N ALA A 201 11.25 22.61 0.73
CA ALA A 201 10.65 22.98 -0.55
C ALA A 201 9.27 22.37 -0.83
N PHE A 202 8.82 21.32 -0.13
CA PHE A 202 7.50 20.70 -0.39
C PHE A 202 6.31 21.31 0.38
N GLU A 203 6.57 22.34 1.21
CA GLU A 203 5.53 23.23 1.78
C GLU A 203 4.67 23.97 0.73
N TYR A 204 4.89 23.72 -0.57
CA TYR A 204 4.19 24.35 -1.69
C TYR A 204 3.56 23.37 -2.68
N SER A 205 3.36 22.09 -2.34
CA SER A 205 2.46 21.28 -3.17
C SER A 205 1.06 21.86 -3.00
N GLY A 206 0.45 22.38 -4.07
CA GLY A 206 -0.94 22.86 -4.07
C GLY A 206 -1.98 21.76 -3.78
N THR A 207 -1.51 20.59 -3.32
CA THR A 207 -2.26 19.42 -2.92
C THR A 207 -3.09 19.73 -1.69
N PRO A 208 -4.43 19.59 -1.75
CA PRO A 208 -5.27 19.69 -0.57
C PRO A 208 -4.83 18.70 0.50
N GLU A 209 -4.74 19.12 1.77
CA GLU A 209 -4.30 18.27 2.88
C GLU A 209 -5.08 16.93 2.96
N SER A 210 -6.37 16.96 2.60
CA SER A 210 -7.23 15.76 2.56
C SER A 210 -6.86 14.74 1.49
N LEU A 211 -5.96 15.08 0.56
CA LEU A 211 -5.49 14.23 -0.53
C LEU A 211 -3.99 13.89 -0.42
N TYR A 212 -3.24 14.60 0.43
CA TYR A 212 -1.84 14.27 0.73
C TYR A 212 -1.75 13.03 1.62
N ILE A 213 -1.15 11.95 1.12
CA ILE A 213 -0.98 10.67 1.82
C ILE A 213 0.22 10.77 2.77
N LYS A 214 -0.02 10.80 4.08
CA LYS A 214 1.07 10.78 5.09
C LYS A 214 1.61 9.39 5.33
N SER A 215 0.73 8.42 5.49
CA SER A 215 1.12 7.05 5.82
C SER A 215 0.11 6.04 5.32
N THR A 216 0.60 4.84 4.98
CA THR A 216 -0.25 3.70 4.64
C THR A 216 0.13 2.48 5.46
N ARG A 217 -0.84 1.65 5.82
CA ARG A 217 -0.61 0.42 6.60
C ARG A 217 -1.47 -0.73 6.09
N VAL A 218 -0.99 -1.95 6.32
CA VAL A 218 -1.68 -3.19 5.93
C VAL A 218 -1.69 -4.21 7.06
N GLY A 219 -2.81 -4.89 7.20
CA GLY A 219 -3.02 -5.99 8.13
C GLY A 219 -3.76 -7.12 7.45
N PHE A 220 -3.53 -8.34 7.93
CA PHE A 220 -4.23 -9.52 7.43
C PHE A 220 -5.05 -10.12 8.56
N THR A 221 -6.30 -10.47 8.25
CA THR A 221 -7.14 -11.32 9.10
C THR A 221 -7.30 -12.68 8.42
N GLN A 222 -8.07 -13.58 9.02
CA GLN A 222 -8.41 -14.84 8.37
C GLN A 222 -9.19 -14.62 7.07
N GLU A 223 -10.09 -13.64 7.05
CA GLU A 223 -11.05 -13.44 5.95
C GLU A 223 -10.79 -12.19 5.11
N ARG A 224 -10.08 -11.20 5.65
CA ARG A 224 -9.95 -9.86 5.05
C ARG A 224 -8.53 -9.33 5.10
N VAL A 225 -8.18 -8.53 4.10
CA VAL A 225 -7.03 -7.62 4.11
C VAL A 225 -7.53 -6.25 4.52
N LEU A 226 -6.84 -5.64 5.47
CA LEU A 226 -7.18 -4.33 6.03
C LEU A 226 -6.08 -3.36 5.63
N ILE A 227 -6.49 -2.26 5.02
CA ILE A 227 -5.59 -1.25 4.48
C ILE A 227 -6.02 0.07 5.11
N THR A 228 -5.07 0.86 5.58
CA THR A 228 -5.34 2.21 6.06
C THR A 228 -4.56 3.22 5.24
N ILE A 229 -5.24 4.27 4.78
CA ILE A 229 -4.62 5.45 4.16
C ILE A 229 -4.83 6.60 5.13
N ASN A 230 -3.76 7.13 5.70
CA ASN A 230 -3.80 8.33 6.52
C ASN A 230 -3.38 9.53 5.68
N THR A 231 -4.23 10.54 5.66
CA THR A 231 -3.99 11.80 4.96
C THR A 231 -3.56 12.89 5.94
N GLN A 232 -3.03 14.00 5.41
CA GLN A 232 -2.64 15.14 6.25
C GLN A 232 -3.85 15.83 6.88
N GLY A 233 -4.88 16.03 6.09
CA GLY A 233 -6.17 16.57 6.50
C GLY A 233 -7.20 15.47 6.69
N LYS A 234 -8.42 15.87 7.07
CA LYS A 234 -9.57 14.98 7.16
C LYS A 234 -9.87 14.35 5.80
N VAL A 235 -10.08 13.04 5.74
CA VAL A 235 -10.62 12.34 4.57
C VAL A 235 -11.99 12.93 4.27
N SER A 236 -12.10 13.60 3.12
CA SER A 236 -13.24 14.47 2.83
C SER A 236 -13.87 14.12 1.49
N PRO A 237 -15.17 14.38 1.30
CA PRO A 237 -15.82 14.30 -0.02
C PRO A 237 -15.29 15.32 -1.04
N GLY A 238 -14.65 16.40 -0.60
CA GLY A 238 -14.45 17.58 -1.42
C GLY A 238 -15.74 18.41 -1.57
N ARG A 239 -15.93 19.09 -2.70
CA ARG A 239 -17.07 19.99 -2.97
C ARG A 239 -17.68 19.74 -4.36
N LEU A 240 -18.98 19.99 -4.51
CA LEU A 240 -19.67 19.92 -5.81
C LEU A 240 -19.73 21.26 -6.55
N SER A 241 -19.60 22.40 -5.85
CA SER A 241 -19.67 23.74 -6.45
C SER A 241 -18.71 24.73 -5.74
N PRO A 242 -17.68 25.24 -6.43
CA PRO A 242 -17.11 24.67 -7.66
C PRO A 242 -16.74 23.20 -7.45
N THR A 243 -16.76 22.39 -8.51
CA THR A 243 -16.47 20.96 -8.39
C THR A 243 -15.00 20.76 -8.04
N ALA A 244 -14.77 20.02 -6.96
CA ALA A 244 -13.45 19.62 -6.46
C ALA A 244 -13.69 18.36 -5.62
N ALA A 245 -14.03 17.26 -6.28
CA ALA A 245 -14.40 16.02 -5.64
C ALA A 245 -13.17 15.15 -5.40
N ASN A 246 -13.01 14.69 -4.16
CA ASN A 246 -11.87 13.88 -3.76
C ASN A 246 -12.11 12.40 -4.09
N ILE A 247 -11.08 11.73 -4.61
CA ILE A 247 -11.09 10.29 -4.90
C ILE A 247 -9.84 9.67 -4.27
N TYR A 248 -10.02 8.52 -3.61
CA TYR A 248 -8.96 7.76 -2.97
C TYR A 248 -8.88 6.38 -3.61
N VAL A 249 -7.69 5.93 -3.95
CA VAL A 249 -7.48 4.64 -4.65
C VAL A 249 -6.42 3.82 -3.92
N ALA A 250 -6.73 2.54 -3.73
CA ALA A 250 -5.80 1.52 -3.26
C ALA A 250 -5.75 0.39 -4.30
N GLY A 251 -4.61 0.23 -4.97
CA GLY A 251 -4.36 -0.84 -5.92
C GLY A 251 -3.44 -1.92 -5.35
N TRP A 252 -3.56 -3.14 -5.85
CA TRP A 252 -2.57 -4.17 -5.59
C TRP A 252 -2.32 -5.09 -6.79
N LEU A 253 -1.13 -5.70 -6.81
CA LEU A 253 -0.74 -6.77 -7.71
C LEU A 253 -0.51 -8.06 -6.92
N ASN A 254 -0.89 -9.19 -7.50
CA ASN A 254 -0.50 -10.51 -7.03
C ASN A 254 0.67 -11.02 -7.90
N PRO A 255 1.91 -11.05 -7.39
CA PRO A 255 3.08 -11.44 -8.16
C PRO A 255 3.08 -12.92 -8.57
N ASP A 256 2.20 -13.76 -8.01
CA ASP A 256 2.02 -15.14 -8.44
C ASP A 256 1.25 -15.26 -9.77
N ILE A 257 0.63 -14.16 -10.22
CA ILE A 257 -0.08 -14.07 -11.49
C ILE A 257 0.81 -13.35 -12.48
N SER A 258 1.46 -14.10 -13.38
CA SER A 258 2.22 -13.52 -14.47
C SER A 258 1.27 -12.80 -15.45
N SER A 259 1.60 -11.56 -15.78
CA SER A 259 0.99 -10.86 -16.90
C SER A 259 2.09 -10.14 -17.69
N GLY A 260 1.97 -10.16 -19.02
CA GLY A 260 2.87 -9.40 -19.90
C GLY A 260 2.51 -7.91 -19.99
N ASP A 261 1.49 -7.48 -19.25
CA ASP A 261 0.92 -6.14 -19.31
C ASP A 261 1.69 -5.16 -18.42
N THR A 262 1.49 -3.88 -18.70
CA THR A 262 2.18 -2.77 -18.04
C THR A 262 1.21 -1.79 -17.39
N GLY A 263 1.70 -0.97 -16.46
CA GLY A 263 0.90 0.06 -15.80
C GLY A 263 -0.38 -0.49 -15.15
N ILE A 264 -1.49 0.25 -15.26
CA ILE A 264 -2.77 -0.08 -14.59
C ILE A 264 -3.36 -1.41 -15.08
N GLU A 265 -3.11 -1.84 -16.32
CA GLU A 265 -3.54 -3.17 -16.80
C GLU A 265 -2.91 -4.29 -15.99
N SER A 266 -1.62 -4.15 -15.67
CA SER A 266 -0.90 -5.08 -14.81
C SER A 266 -1.61 -5.22 -13.45
N ILE A 267 -1.99 -4.08 -12.84
CA ILE A 267 -2.74 -4.06 -11.57
C ILE A 267 -4.09 -4.76 -11.71
N LEU A 268 -4.90 -4.42 -12.73
CA LEU A 268 -6.26 -4.94 -12.85
C LEU A 268 -6.29 -6.43 -13.26
N ARG A 269 -5.28 -6.91 -13.98
CA ARG A 269 -5.19 -8.33 -14.39
C ARG A 269 -4.59 -9.20 -13.29
N GLN A 270 -3.51 -8.75 -12.67
CA GLN A 270 -2.82 -9.49 -11.61
C GLN A 270 -3.52 -9.33 -10.26
N GLY A 271 -4.20 -8.22 -10.00
CA GLY A 271 -4.89 -7.95 -8.75
C GLY A 271 -6.19 -7.18 -8.97
N ALA A 272 -6.32 -6.03 -8.31
CA ALA A 272 -7.51 -5.18 -8.36
C ALA A 272 -7.21 -3.78 -7.83
N VAL A 273 -8.19 -2.87 -7.97
CA VAL A 273 -8.19 -1.55 -7.34
C VAL A 273 -9.47 -1.33 -6.54
N VAL A 274 -9.36 -0.75 -5.35
CA VAL A 274 -10.49 -0.18 -4.61
C VAL A 274 -10.51 1.32 -4.84
N ILE A 275 -11.66 1.83 -5.24
CA ILE A 275 -11.90 3.26 -5.40
C ILE A 275 -12.90 3.70 -4.32
N TYR A 276 -12.51 4.69 -3.54
CA TYR A 276 -13.37 5.40 -2.61
C TYR A 276 -13.64 6.83 -3.10
N ALA A 277 -14.89 7.09 -3.50
CA ALA A 277 -15.36 8.38 -4.01
C ALA A 277 -16.59 8.83 -3.19
N PRO A 278 -16.42 9.64 -2.14
CA PRO A 278 -17.49 9.88 -1.16
C PRO A 278 -18.71 10.63 -1.70
N LEU A 279 -18.52 11.43 -2.76
CA LEU A 279 -19.59 12.13 -3.47
C LEU A 279 -20.32 11.23 -4.48
N ASN A 280 -19.86 10.00 -4.71
CA ASN A 280 -20.58 9.03 -5.53
C ASN A 280 -21.77 8.46 -4.75
N ILE A 281 -22.98 8.90 -5.10
CA ILE A 281 -24.21 8.50 -4.40
C ILE A 281 -24.59 7.03 -4.63
N ALA A 282 -24.13 6.43 -5.73
CA ALA A 282 -24.49 5.06 -6.09
C ALA A 282 -23.54 4.05 -5.44
N VAL A 283 -22.24 4.30 -5.58
CA VAL A 283 -21.18 3.41 -5.07
C VAL A 283 -20.05 4.28 -4.53
N LYS A 284 -20.01 4.46 -3.22
CA LYS A 284 -18.93 5.21 -2.56
C LYS A 284 -17.62 4.43 -2.52
N CYS A 285 -17.70 3.11 -2.39
CA CYS A 285 -16.57 2.20 -2.27
C CYS A 285 -16.82 1.03 -3.22
N GLY A 286 -15.95 0.84 -4.21
CA GLY A 286 -16.06 -0.23 -5.19
C GLY A 286 -14.72 -0.89 -5.43
N LEU A 287 -14.71 -2.22 -5.55
CA LEU A 287 -13.58 -3.00 -6.02
C LEU A 287 -13.70 -3.19 -7.53
N TYR A 288 -12.61 -3.03 -8.27
CA TYR A 288 -12.56 -3.18 -9.71
C TYR A 288 -11.41 -4.09 -10.13
N TYR A 289 -11.67 -5.06 -11.00
CA TYR A 289 -10.68 -6.03 -11.48
C TYR A 289 -11.08 -6.57 -12.86
N PHE A 290 -10.14 -7.18 -13.58
CA PHE A 290 -10.46 -7.86 -14.84
C PHE A 290 -11.02 -9.27 -14.62
N HIS A 291 -12.12 -9.58 -15.31
CA HIS A 291 -12.62 -10.92 -15.56
C HIS A 291 -12.59 -11.18 -17.07
N GLY A 292 -11.56 -11.88 -17.55
CA GLY A 292 -11.27 -11.98 -18.98
C GLY A 292 -10.81 -10.63 -19.55
N SER A 293 -11.59 -10.09 -20.49
CA SER A 293 -11.36 -8.76 -21.10
C SER A 293 -12.21 -7.65 -20.50
N GLU A 294 -13.14 -7.98 -19.59
CA GLU A 294 -14.08 -7.02 -19.02
C GLU A 294 -13.65 -6.56 -17.63
N ILE A 295 -13.84 -5.28 -17.35
CA ILE A 295 -13.67 -4.72 -16.01
C ILE A 295 -14.96 -4.99 -15.23
N VAL A 296 -14.84 -5.72 -14.13
CA VAL A 296 -15.93 -6.06 -13.23
C VAL A 296 -15.87 -5.16 -12.00
N ALA A 297 -17.02 -4.60 -11.62
CA ALA A 297 -17.20 -3.88 -10.38
C ALA A 297 -17.83 -4.79 -9.30
N ASP A 298 -17.16 -4.94 -8.17
CA ASP A 298 -17.62 -5.67 -7.00
C ASP A 298 -17.77 -4.73 -5.80
N ASN A 299 -19.01 -4.38 -5.50
CA ASN A 299 -19.32 -3.44 -4.42
C ASN A 299 -19.59 -4.15 -3.08
N LYS A 300 -19.32 -5.45 -2.98
CA LYS A 300 -19.56 -6.28 -1.79
C LYS A 300 -18.25 -6.75 -1.15
N SER A 301 -17.23 -7.02 -1.94
CA SER A 301 -15.96 -7.51 -1.42
C SER A 301 -15.13 -6.44 -0.72
N ALA A 302 -15.36 -5.16 -1.00
CA ALA A 302 -14.66 -4.04 -0.36
C ALA A 302 -15.61 -3.17 0.49
N VAL A 303 -15.12 -2.73 1.65
CA VAL A 303 -15.80 -1.77 2.54
C VAL A 303 -14.82 -0.65 2.85
N CYS A 304 -15.26 0.60 2.71
CA CYS A 304 -14.47 1.78 2.99
C CYS A 304 -15.12 2.57 4.14
N ALA A 305 -14.35 2.86 5.18
CA ALA A 305 -14.80 3.59 6.36
C ALA A 305 -13.85 4.77 6.63
N PRO A 306 -14.24 6.02 6.26
CA PRO A 306 -13.48 7.20 6.63
C PRO A 306 -13.67 7.50 8.13
N ASP A 307 -12.60 7.93 8.80
CA ASP A 307 -12.57 8.32 10.20
C ASP A 307 -11.51 9.41 10.39
N GLU A 308 -11.96 10.65 10.56
CA GLU A 308 -11.10 11.84 10.54
C GLU A 308 -10.10 11.84 9.37
N ASN A 309 -8.80 11.83 9.63
CA ASN A 309 -7.74 11.83 8.61
C ASN A 309 -7.36 10.43 8.12
N ARG A 310 -8.16 9.41 8.42
CA ARG A 310 -7.90 8.02 8.09
C ARG A 310 -9.00 7.44 7.22
N LEU A 311 -8.63 6.71 6.19
CA LEU A 311 -9.52 5.86 5.40
C LEU A 311 -9.16 4.40 5.66
N VAL A 312 -10.08 3.64 6.26
CA VAL A 312 -9.94 2.19 6.42
C VAL A 312 -10.62 1.48 5.27
N ILE A 313 -9.86 0.71 4.50
CA ILE A 313 -10.35 -0.13 3.40
C ILE A 313 -10.21 -1.58 3.86
N SER A 314 -11.31 -2.31 3.81
CA SER A 314 -11.37 -3.72 4.19
C SER A 314 -11.79 -4.54 2.98
N VAL A 315 -10.96 -5.47 2.53
CA VAL A 315 -11.18 -6.26 1.31
C VAL A 315 -11.24 -7.75 1.65
N ASP A 316 -12.23 -8.47 1.16
CA ASP A 316 -12.33 -9.92 1.28
C ASP A 316 -11.12 -10.61 0.63
N ARG A 317 -10.49 -11.57 1.31
CA ARG A 317 -9.28 -12.24 0.81
C ARG A 317 -9.50 -12.98 -0.50
N LYS A 318 -10.75 -13.37 -0.80
CA LYS A 318 -11.11 -14.00 -2.08
C LYS A 318 -10.84 -13.08 -3.28
N ALA A 319 -10.86 -11.76 -3.09
CA ALA A 319 -10.56 -10.79 -4.15
C ALA A 319 -9.10 -10.82 -4.63
N PHE A 320 -8.19 -11.42 -3.87
CA PHE A 320 -6.76 -11.47 -4.18
C PHE A 320 -6.37 -12.66 -5.06
N LYS A 321 -7.34 -13.50 -5.46
CA LYS A 321 -7.14 -14.75 -6.22
C LYS A 321 -6.20 -15.70 -5.46
N ASP A 322 -5.79 -16.80 -6.11
CA ASP A 322 -4.81 -17.72 -5.52
C ASP A 322 -3.46 -17.00 -5.37
N ASN A 323 -2.95 -16.98 -4.14
CA ASN A 323 -1.70 -16.30 -3.76
C ASN A 323 -0.86 -17.22 -2.86
N PRO A 324 -0.26 -18.29 -3.42
CA PRO A 324 0.55 -19.24 -2.66
C PRO A 324 1.78 -18.60 -2.02
N SER A 325 2.38 -17.58 -2.65
CA SER A 325 3.53 -16.87 -2.08
C SER A 325 3.14 -16.05 -0.84
N ARG A 326 1.85 -15.74 -0.68
CA ARG A 326 1.30 -14.82 0.33
C ARG A 326 1.94 -13.44 0.24
N THR A 327 2.24 -13.00 -0.99
CA THR A 327 2.89 -11.73 -1.27
C THR A 327 1.96 -10.86 -2.11
N LEU A 328 1.89 -9.57 -1.81
CA LEU A 328 1.13 -8.58 -2.57
C LEU A 328 1.99 -7.34 -2.75
N GLU A 329 1.75 -6.61 -3.84
CA GLU A 329 2.40 -5.32 -4.09
C GLU A 329 1.32 -4.25 -4.07
N PHE A 330 1.44 -3.24 -3.22
CA PHE A 330 0.41 -2.21 -3.03
C PHE A 330 0.85 -0.86 -3.57
N MET A 331 -0.11 -0.08 -4.07
CA MET A 331 0.07 1.30 -4.52
C MET A 331 -1.16 2.11 -4.12
N PHE A 332 -0.95 3.36 -3.70
CA PHE A 332 -2.00 4.27 -3.27
C PHE A 332 -1.97 5.53 -4.11
N MET A 333 -3.14 6.05 -4.44
CA MET A 333 -3.25 7.29 -5.21
C MET A 333 -4.41 8.11 -4.67
N THR A 334 -4.31 9.42 -4.79
CA THR A 334 -5.43 10.32 -4.61
C THR A 334 -5.61 11.18 -5.85
N PHE A 335 -6.87 11.49 -6.14
CA PHE A 335 -7.23 12.31 -7.27
C PHE A 335 -8.21 13.40 -6.86
N MET A 336 -8.18 14.51 -7.58
CA MET A 336 -9.16 15.57 -7.49
C MET A 336 -9.88 15.71 -8.82
N MET A 337 -11.20 15.60 -8.79
CA MET A 337 -12.04 15.82 -9.96
C MET A 337 -12.56 17.26 -9.92
N THR A 338 -12.14 18.09 -10.88
CA THR A 338 -12.42 19.54 -10.90
C THR A 338 -13.67 19.92 -11.70
N GLN A 339 -14.21 18.98 -12.47
CA GLN A 339 -15.47 19.14 -13.20
C GLN A 339 -16.37 17.92 -13.03
N ILE A 340 -17.68 18.08 -13.22
CA ILE A 340 -18.62 16.94 -13.18
C ILE A 340 -18.41 16.01 -14.39
N ASN A 341 -17.68 16.47 -15.41
CA ASN A 341 -17.26 15.64 -16.52
C ASN A 341 -16.15 14.69 -16.04
N PRO A 342 -16.29 13.36 -16.21
CA PRO A 342 -15.22 12.43 -15.88
C PRO A 342 -13.92 12.71 -16.62
N ALA A 343 -13.89 13.57 -17.64
CA ALA A 343 -12.71 13.93 -18.41
C ALA A 343 -11.68 14.83 -17.66
N ASP A 344 -11.97 15.29 -16.45
CA ASP A 344 -11.09 16.21 -15.70
C ASP A 344 -10.77 15.68 -14.29
N ILE A 345 -9.90 14.67 -14.24
CA ILE A 345 -9.39 14.06 -13.00
C ILE A 345 -7.87 14.28 -12.93
N ASP A 346 -7.43 15.02 -11.92
CA ASP A 346 -6.01 15.31 -11.69
C ASP A 346 -5.43 14.36 -10.64
N LEU A 347 -4.34 13.66 -10.97
CA LEU A 347 -3.56 12.91 -9.99
C LEU A 347 -2.94 13.90 -9.00
N THR A 348 -3.33 13.80 -7.75
CA THR A 348 -2.92 14.74 -6.70
C THR A 348 -1.75 14.22 -5.90
N ASP A 349 -1.76 12.92 -5.59
CA ASP A 349 -0.69 12.25 -4.87
C ASP A 349 -0.63 10.77 -5.25
N ILE A 350 0.57 10.20 -5.19
CA ILE A 350 0.83 8.79 -5.48
C ILE A 350 1.88 8.28 -4.49
N SER A 351 1.55 7.19 -3.80
CA SER A 351 2.53 6.49 -2.99
C SER A 351 3.46 5.69 -3.89
N LEU A 352 4.67 5.45 -3.38
CA LEU A 352 5.53 4.41 -3.92
C LEU A 352 4.90 3.02 -3.75
N ILE A 353 5.42 2.07 -4.52
CA ILE A 353 4.94 0.68 -4.49
C ILE A 353 5.65 -0.08 -3.38
N THR A 354 4.86 -0.79 -2.57
CA THR A 354 5.37 -1.59 -1.46
C THR A 354 5.02 -3.04 -1.61
N ARG A 355 6.03 -3.91 -1.53
CA ARG A 355 5.84 -5.35 -1.47
C ARG A 355 5.61 -5.78 -0.03
N VAL A 356 4.52 -6.51 0.19
CA VAL A 356 4.10 -7.01 1.50
C VAL A 356 4.03 -8.52 1.43
N ALA A 357 4.78 -9.21 2.29
CA ALA A 357 4.75 -10.66 2.42
C ALA A 357 4.17 -11.07 3.78
N TYR A 358 3.16 -11.95 3.80
CA TYR A 358 2.67 -12.52 5.04
C TYR A 358 3.51 -13.73 5.46
N ARG A 359 4.39 -13.55 6.44
CA ARG A 359 5.40 -14.52 6.89
C ARG A 359 5.42 -14.58 8.42
N LYS A 360 4.96 -15.67 9.02
CA LYS A 360 5.08 -15.86 10.48
C LYS A 360 6.48 -16.36 10.81
N ARG A 361 7.27 -15.56 11.54
CA ARG A 361 8.57 -15.95 12.10
C ARG A 361 8.56 -15.67 13.60
N GLY A 362 9.28 -16.48 14.35
CA GLY A 362 9.37 -16.30 15.79
C GLY A 362 10.20 -17.38 16.46
N TYR A 363 10.40 -17.20 17.76
CA TYR A 363 11.05 -18.16 18.64
C TYR A 363 10.49 -18.00 20.05
N THR A 364 10.69 -19.03 20.87
CA THR A 364 10.34 -19.01 22.30
C THR A 364 11.64 -19.03 23.10
N VAL A 365 11.73 -18.16 24.09
CA VAL A 365 12.86 -18.15 25.02
C VAL A 365 12.73 -19.32 26.00
N GLN A 366 13.80 -20.10 26.15
CA GLN A 366 13.87 -21.26 27.05
C GLN A 366 14.08 -20.85 28.50
#